data_AF-A0AAE0WZS5-F1
#
_entry.id   AF-A0AAE0WZS5-F1
#
_cell.length_a   1.000
_cell.length_b   1.000
_cell.length_c   1.000
_cell.angle_alpha   90.00
_cell.angle_beta   90.00
_cell.angle_gamma   90.00
#
_symmetry.space_group_name_H-M   'P 1'
#
loop_
_entity.id
_entity.type
_entity.pdbx_description
1 polymer ?
#
loop_
_entity_poly.entity_id
_entity_poly.type
_entity_poly.pdbx_seq_one_letter_code
_entity_poly.pdbx_strand_id
1 'polypeptide(L)'
;MDSDREPKLPTTVTRRPFTWGPSDGLKAGGIGRAATDELRLLFRKGAAQFRLDKATRPWITAQLRLYGVPFDIECIVPTPEVEAAEHALRLKCKAAVEKHPQLVRQCKDKNFAKVEGGPTDEAAFDADRFLAKYFLDGLHGRPDRAKTKEPVALSLHVPCYDNLENAIQAIPGLAFHAPRHLGMSVVGWDTELDRGIEREFAKLSSGSDGISDVYTPTREAAYDFNRFLQKYFRVDVNGVATGTQDKEKPSAPVTLYSFFSAGFALVDAEVARMEEKYRLKEEEIRRQDEEWAAEDKARREEAVRSIYRPHHEFVARQKSGAAKPEVFTLDQLVGSYVVRWDGKDGANYSDQVNNQLTLDVFPAKSTHGVTASFSFGFFEGTMLLALSQREVVLLRDEQKKDNPYAESDTKSDLVGTGYGRDEDERADIIDSLGFVISTANASPAGPAHPSTPTDKKRRVGDVADPWGVQAALAKRQKPNVRVKKEEDDDDENVGAKPLVKIKKEEEEEEDAKPLAKTDTEPSRFYFQFAYSIVEGYPDVDDENQNVGYIDFDMSSSSGAGVFHICCWFSGPQHFSIFKVAGEPSGNKEPMSWFEFDGRR
;
A
#
# COMPACT_ATOMS: atom_id res chain seq x y z
N MET A 1 23.97 5.92 -23.14
CA MET A 1 22.76 6.67 -22.73
C MET A 1 21.57 5.79 -23.05
N ASP A 2 20.83 5.32 -22.05
CA ASP A 2 19.67 4.42 -22.28
C ASP A 2 18.47 5.21 -22.85
N SER A 3 18.41 5.34 -24.18
CA SER A 3 17.34 6.07 -24.88
C SER A 3 16.09 5.24 -25.19
N ASP A 4 16.07 3.96 -24.83
CA ASP A 4 15.02 2.98 -25.20
C ASP A 4 14.03 2.66 -24.07
N ARG A 5 14.11 3.34 -22.92
CA ARG A 5 13.11 3.20 -21.85
C ARG A 5 11.89 4.08 -22.13
N GLU A 6 10.70 3.50 -21.97
CA GLU A 6 9.45 4.24 -22.06
C GLU A 6 9.46 5.47 -21.14
N PRO A 7 8.89 6.62 -21.58
CA PRO A 7 8.80 7.82 -20.78
C PRO A 7 7.81 7.57 -19.64
N LYS A 8 8.38 7.23 -18.49
CA LYS A 8 7.65 7.06 -17.24
C LYS A 8 6.75 8.27 -17.03
N LEU A 9 5.50 8.00 -16.64
CA LEU A 9 4.59 8.99 -16.07
C LEU A 9 5.37 9.93 -15.11
N PRO A 10 5.13 11.26 -15.14
CA PRO A 10 5.58 12.14 -14.08
C PRO A 10 5.06 11.52 -12.79
N THR A 11 6.00 11.06 -11.99
CA THR A 11 5.77 9.86 -11.18
C THR A 11 4.69 10.17 -10.16
N THR A 12 3.55 9.48 -10.24
CA THR A 12 2.32 9.71 -9.45
C THR A 12 2.54 9.37 -7.98
N VAL A 13 3.42 10.14 -7.33
CA VAL A 13 4.21 9.81 -6.12
C VAL A 13 4.24 8.30 -5.92
N THR A 14 4.79 7.57 -6.90
CA THR A 14 4.77 6.12 -6.82
C THR A 14 5.44 5.75 -5.52
N ARG A 15 4.91 4.74 -4.83
CA ARG A 15 5.52 4.14 -3.66
C ARG A 15 6.89 3.60 -4.09
N ARG A 16 7.92 4.47 -4.08
CA ARG A 16 9.30 4.04 -4.05
C ARG A 16 9.48 3.22 -2.76
N PRO A 17 10.41 2.26 -2.73
CA PRO A 17 10.82 1.66 -1.46
C PRO A 17 11.05 2.79 -0.46
N PHE A 18 10.37 2.73 0.68
CA PHE A 18 10.53 3.75 1.70
C PHE A 18 11.98 3.71 2.16
N THR A 19 12.74 4.78 1.94
CA THR A 19 14.12 4.85 2.40
C THR A 19 14.13 5.52 3.76
N TRP A 20 14.65 4.82 4.77
CA TRP A 20 14.79 5.40 6.10
C TRP A 20 16.01 6.34 6.11
N GLY A 21 15.78 7.63 6.32
CA GLY A 21 16.85 8.60 6.55
C GLY A 21 17.17 8.68 8.04
N PRO A 22 18.45 8.60 8.46
CA PRO A 22 18.82 8.60 9.88
C PRO A 22 18.23 9.76 10.69
N SER A 23 18.09 10.95 10.10
CA SER A 23 17.60 12.18 10.73
C SER A 23 16.21 12.64 10.27
N ASP A 24 15.62 12.00 9.25
CA ASP A 24 14.42 12.51 8.57
C ASP A 24 13.32 11.44 8.41
N GLY A 25 13.48 10.27 9.02
CA GLY A 25 12.50 9.18 9.03
C GLY A 25 12.17 8.60 7.65
N LEU A 26 10.88 8.27 7.46
CA LEU A 26 10.36 7.52 6.32
C LEU A 26 10.28 8.39 5.04
N LYS A 27 11.30 8.33 4.18
CA LYS A 27 11.32 9.09 2.91
C LYS A 27 10.54 8.38 1.81
N ALA A 28 9.61 9.10 1.19
CA ALA A 28 8.89 8.67 -0.02
C ALA A 28 9.40 9.47 -1.22
N GLY A 29 10.25 8.87 -2.06
CA GLY A 29 10.80 9.55 -3.23
C GLY A 29 11.86 10.62 -2.92
N GLY A 30 12.51 10.56 -1.76
CA GLY A 30 13.49 11.54 -1.30
C GLY A 30 12.89 12.72 -0.51
N ILE A 31 11.55 12.83 -0.48
CA ILE A 31 10.83 13.76 0.40
C ILE A 31 10.61 13.04 1.73
N GLY A 32 11.10 13.63 2.83
CA GLY A 32 10.79 13.16 4.18
C GLY A 32 9.31 13.31 4.47
N ARG A 33 8.65 12.23 4.89
CA ARG A 33 7.37 12.33 5.61
C ARG A 33 7.67 12.59 7.08
N ALA A 34 6.64 12.92 7.86
CA ALA A 34 6.70 12.74 9.32
C ALA A 34 7.36 11.41 9.68
N ALA A 35 8.17 11.44 10.75
CA ALA A 35 8.47 10.22 11.49
C ALA A 35 7.16 9.54 11.89
N THR A 36 7.18 8.21 12.06
CA THR A 36 5.99 7.43 12.44
C THR A 36 5.33 7.99 13.71
N ASP A 37 6.12 8.59 14.58
CA ASP A 37 5.69 9.16 15.87
C ASP A 37 4.98 10.51 15.72
N GLU A 38 5.38 11.36 14.77
CA GLU A 38 4.60 12.53 14.35
C GLU A 38 3.25 12.12 13.73
N LEU A 39 3.19 11.04 12.94
CA LEU A 39 1.93 10.51 12.42
C LEU A 39 1.05 9.92 13.53
N ARG A 40 1.63 9.22 14.51
CA ARG A 40 0.89 8.65 15.66
C ARG A 40 0.14 9.70 16.46
N LEU A 41 0.65 10.94 16.57
CA LEU A 41 -0.04 12.04 17.24
C LEU A 41 -1.41 12.38 16.60
N LEU A 42 -1.57 12.21 15.28
CA LEU A 42 -2.81 12.52 14.57
C LEU A 42 -3.96 11.56 14.89
N PHE A 43 -3.64 10.31 15.26
CA PHE A 43 -4.58 9.19 15.37
C PHE A 43 -4.86 8.70 16.81
N ARG A 44 -4.36 9.39 17.85
CA ARG A 44 -4.68 9.05 19.26
C ARG A 44 -6.17 9.26 19.58
N LYS A 45 -6.76 8.38 20.40
CA LYS A 45 -8.05 8.67 21.08
C LYS A 45 -7.87 9.92 21.96
N GLY A 46 -8.82 10.84 21.90
CA GLY A 46 -8.74 12.14 22.60
C GLY A 46 -8.00 13.24 21.83
N ALA A 47 -7.42 12.96 20.65
CA ALA A 47 -6.68 13.96 19.86
C ALA A 47 -7.50 15.20 19.45
N ALA A 48 -8.83 15.17 19.53
CA ALA A 48 -9.68 16.34 19.29
C ALA A 48 -9.41 17.50 20.28
N GLN A 49 -9.07 17.20 21.54
CA GLN A 49 -8.87 18.25 22.57
C GLN A 49 -7.49 18.91 22.48
N PHE A 50 -6.45 18.14 22.13
CA PHE A 50 -5.06 18.60 22.02
C PHE A 50 -4.69 19.13 20.63
N ARG A 51 -5.68 19.30 19.74
CA ARG A 51 -5.40 19.51 18.32
C ARG A 51 -4.97 20.93 17.96
N LEU A 52 -5.27 21.96 18.74
CA LEU A 52 -5.07 23.36 18.31
C LEU A 52 -3.59 23.80 18.22
N ASP A 53 -2.72 23.37 19.14
CA ASP A 53 -1.48 24.13 19.38
C ASP A 53 -0.22 23.66 18.62
N LYS A 54 -0.20 22.43 18.05
CA LYS A 54 1.08 21.77 17.65
C LYS A 54 1.17 21.19 16.23
N ALA A 55 0.23 21.43 15.33
CA ALA A 55 0.38 21.03 13.91
C ALA A 55 1.24 22.05 13.12
N THR A 56 2.50 22.24 13.53
CA THR A 56 3.39 23.30 13.00
C THR A 56 3.96 23.03 11.60
N ARG A 57 3.92 21.78 11.10
CA ARG A 57 4.47 21.44 9.77
C ARG A 57 3.42 21.63 8.66
N PRO A 58 3.66 22.51 7.65
CA PRO A 58 2.65 22.87 6.62
C PRO A 58 2.02 21.69 5.86
N TRP A 59 2.76 20.60 5.64
CA TRP A 59 2.25 19.44 4.89
C TRP A 59 1.28 18.57 5.71
N ILE A 60 1.35 18.59 7.05
CA ILE A 60 0.37 17.96 7.94
C ILE A 60 -0.96 18.71 7.81
N THR A 61 -0.90 20.05 7.90
CA THR A 61 -2.05 20.93 7.67
C THR A 61 -2.67 20.73 6.29
N ALA A 62 -1.84 20.58 5.25
CA ALA A 62 -2.32 20.28 3.90
C ALA A 62 -3.05 18.93 3.80
N GLN A 63 -2.58 17.88 4.49
CA GLN A 63 -3.29 16.60 4.57
C GLN A 63 -4.59 16.70 5.36
N LEU A 64 -4.59 17.36 6.54
CA LEU A 64 -5.80 17.54 7.35
C LEU A 64 -6.89 18.31 6.58
N ARG A 65 -6.51 19.36 5.84
CA ARG A 65 -7.42 20.08 4.92
C ARG A 65 -7.92 19.19 3.77
N LEU A 66 -7.06 18.37 3.16
CA LEU A 66 -7.45 17.45 2.08
C LEU A 66 -8.49 16.42 2.54
N TYR A 67 -8.42 15.97 3.80
CA TYR A 67 -9.38 15.04 4.41
C TYR A 67 -10.57 15.74 5.11
N GLY A 68 -10.72 17.07 4.96
CA GLY A 68 -11.85 17.80 5.51
C GLY A 68 -11.90 17.87 7.04
N VAL A 69 -10.77 17.68 7.73
CA VAL A 69 -10.69 17.80 9.19
C VAL A 69 -10.58 19.29 9.55
N PRO A 70 -11.57 19.89 10.25
CA PRO A 70 -11.49 21.28 10.66
C PRO A 70 -10.36 21.48 11.68
N PHE A 71 -9.60 22.55 11.49
CA PHE A 71 -8.45 22.90 12.31
C PHE A 71 -8.28 24.42 12.27
N ASP A 72 -8.48 25.08 13.41
CA ASP A 72 -8.18 26.50 13.58
C ASP A 72 -6.67 26.68 13.83
N ILE A 73 -6.03 27.51 13.02
CA ILE A 73 -4.65 27.95 13.21
C ILE A 73 -4.68 29.48 13.22
N GLU A 74 -4.24 30.09 14.32
CA GLU A 74 -3.67 31.44 14.24
C GLU A 74 -2.44 31.35 13.34
N CYS A 75 -2.65 31.67 12.05
CA CYS A 75 -1.76 31.22 10.99
C CYS A 75 -0.29 31.52 11.27
N ILE A 76 0.51 30.45 11.44
CA ILE A 76 1.90 30.47 10.98
C ILE A 76 1.81 30.70 9.47
N VAL A 77 1.83 31.98 9.07
CA VAL A 77 1.88 32.37 7.67
C VAL A 77 3.13 31.70 7.11
N PRO A 78 3.01 30.79 6.12
CA PRO A 78 4.18 30.13 5.58
C PRO A 78 5.13 31.20 5.08
N THR A 79 6.42 31.06 5.41
CA THR A 79 7.39 32.11 5.05
C THR A 79 7.38 32.29 3.53
N PRO A 80 7.59 33.51 3.01
CA PRO A 80 7.55 33.76 1.56
C PRO A 80 8.46 32.82 0.74
N GLU A 81 9.52 32.32 1.37
CA GLU A 81 10.43 31.30 0.83
C GLU A 81 9.76 29.92 0.64
N VAL A 82 8.97 29.48 1.63
CA VAL A 82 8.21 28.21 1.57
C VAL A 82 7.07 28.32 0.55
N GLU A 83 6.35 29.45 0.51
CA GLU A 83 5.32 29.70 -0.51
C GLU A 83 5.93 29.71 -1.92
N ALA A 84 7.06 30.39 -2.10
CA ALA A 84 7.78 30.42 -3.38
C ALA A 84 8.27 29.03 -3.80
N ALA A 85 8.80 28.23 -2.86
CA ALA A 85 9.26 26.86 -3.12
C ALA A 85 8.10 25.93 -3.50
N GLU A 86 6.97 25.99 -2.79
CA GLU A 86 5.78 25.20 -3.11
C GLU A 86 5.19 25.62 -4.47
N HIS A 87 5.06 26.92 -4.73
CA HIS A 87 4.60 27.43 -6.02
C HIS A 87 5.51 26.98 -7.17
N ALA A 88 6.84 27.06 -6.99
CA ALA A 88 7.80 26.57 -7.97
C ALA A 88 7.69 25.05 -8.22
N LEU A 89 7.42 24.26 -7.17
CA LEU A 89 7.18 22.82 -7.31
C LEU A 89 5.86 22.52 -8.04
N ARG A 90 4.78 23.22 -7.69
CA ARG A 90 3.47 23.12 -8.38
C ARG A 90 3.60 23.46 -9.86
N LEU A 91 4.33 24.51 -10.22
CA LEU A 91 4.62 24.86 -11.62
C LEU A 91 5.43 23.77 -12.34
N LYS A 92 6.46 23.19 -11.70
CA LYS A 92 7.23 22.07 -12.26
C LYS A 92 6.36 20.83 -12.48
N CYS A 93 5.52 20.47 -11.51
CA CYS A 93 4.58 19.35 -11.63
C CYS A 93 3.57 19.58 -12.75
N LYS A 94 2.97 20.77 -12.83
CA LYS A 94 2.04 21.16 -13.91
C LYS A 94 2.71 21.03 -15.28
N ALA A 95 3.90 21.62 -15.46
CA ALA A 95 4.66 21.52 -16.71
C ALA A 95 5.08 20.08 -17.07
N ALA A 96 5.31 19.22 -16.09
CA ALA A 96 5.63 17.80 -16.31
C ALA A 96 4.39 17.00 -16.74
N VAL A 97 3.22 17.28 -16.15
CA VAL A 97 1.93 16.68 -16.54
C VAL A 97 1.53 17.14 -17.94
N GLU A 98 1.67 18.42 -18.27
CA GLU A 98 1.39 18.98 -19.60
C GLU A 98 2.28 18.36 -20.70
N LYS A 99 3.55 18.05 -20.38
CA LYS A 99 4.49 17.39 -21.32
C LYS A 99 4.28 15.87 -21.45
N HIS A 100 3.68 15.22 -20.46
CA HIS A 100 3.62 13.75 -20.44
C HIS A 100 2.90 13.13 -21.65
N PRO A 101 1.72 13.61 -22.10
CA PRO A 101 1.06 13.08 -23.30
C PRO A 101 1.91 13.17 -24.56
N GLN A 102 2.75 14.21 -24.69
CA GLN A 102 3.67 14.37 -25.82
C GLN A 102 4.78 13.31 -25.78
N LEU A 103 5.34 13.04 -24.60
CA LEU A 103 6.35 12.00 -24.42
C LEU A 103 5.78 10.61 -24.73
N VAL A 104 4.58 10.27 -24.22
CA VAL A 104 3.91 8.99 -24.52
C VAL A 104 3.68 8.83 -26.02
N ARG A 105 3.22 9.89 -26.71
CA ARG A 105 3.09 9.89 -28.17
C ARG A 105 4.43 9.59 -28.85
N GLN A 106 5.48 10.34 -28.53
CA GLN A 106 6.82 10.13 -29.09
C GLN A 106 7.36 8.71 -28.86
N CYS A 107 7.07 8.09 -27.71
CA CYS A 107 7.47 6.72 -27.43
C CYS A 107 6.66 5.71 -28.23
N LYS A 108 5.34 5.87 -28.31
CA LYS A 108 4.49 5.05 -29.17
C LYS A 108 4.90 5.18 -30.64
N ASP A 109 5.23 6.37 -31.11
CA ASP A 109 5.72 6.61 -32.49
C ASP A 109 7.04 5.86 -32.75
N LYS A 110 8.00 5.93 -31.81
CA LYS A 110 9.26 5.19 -31.88
C LYS A 110 9.06 3.67 -31.84
N ASN A 111 8.18 3.18 -30.98
CA ASN A 111 7.94 1.74 -30.82
C ASN A 111 7.15 1.17 -32.00
N PHE A 112 6.14 1.89 -32.51
CA PHE A 112 5.42 1.55 -33.73
C PHE A 112 6.35 1.49 -34.94
N ALA A 113 7.29 2.44 -35.06
CA ALA A 113 8.31 2.42 -36.12
C ALA A 113 9.34 1.28 -35.99
N LYS A 114 9.39 0.57 -34.85
CA LYS A 114 10.21 -0.62 -34.61
C LYS A 114 9.41 -1.93 -34.78
N VAL A 115 8.12 -1.88 -35.11
CA VAL A 115 7.34 -3.10 -35.42
C VAL A 115 7.83 -3.60 -36.78
N GLU A 116 8.66 -4.64 -36.77
CA GLU A 116 9.17 -5.33 -37.98
C GLU A 116 8.11 -6.24 -38.65
N GLY A 117 6.92 -6.33 -38.03
CA GLY A 117 5.80 -7.12 -38.50
C GLY A 117 5.02 -6.48 -39.66
N GLY A 118 3.96 -7.16 -40.08
CA GLY A 118 3.08 -6.69 -41.14
C GLY A 118 1.99 -5.73 -40.64
N PRO A 119 1.04 -5.36 -41.53
CA PRO A 119 -0.13 -4.55 -41.16
C PRO A 119 -0.91 -5.12 -39.95
N THR A 120 -0.93 -6.45 -39.80
CA THR A 120 -1.48 -7.18 -38.64
C THR A 120 -0.84 -6.76 -37.32
N ASP A 121 0.50 -6.81 -37.23
CA ASP A 121 1.24 -6.55 -35.99
C ASP A 121 1.17 -5.07 -35.61
N GLU A 122 1.15 -4.19 -36.62
CA GLU A 122 0.94 -2.76 -36.45
C GLU A 122 -0.46 -2.43 -35.93
N ALA A 123 -1.50 -3.06 -36.47
CA ALA A 123 -2.87 -2.92 -36.00
C ALA A 123 -3.07 -3.49 -34.58
N ALA A 124 -2.38 -4.58 -34.24
CA ALA A 124 -2.38 -5.16 -32.91
C ALA A 124 -1.64 -4.28 -31.88
N PHE A 125 -0.60 -3.54 -32.29
CA PHE A 125 0.18 -2.67 -31.43
C PHE A 125 -0.52 -1.33 -31.13
N ASP A 126 -0.99 -0.60 -32.15
CA ASP A 126 -1.63 0.71 -31.99
C ASP A 126 -2.55 1.02 -33.18
N ALA A 127 -3.85 0.75 -33.03
CA ALA A 127 -4.86 0.90 -34.09
C ALA A 127 -4.90 2.32 -34.70
N ASP A 128 -4.75 3.38 -33.90
CA ASP A 128 -4.72 4.77 -34.39
C ASP A 128 -3.53 5.02 -35.33
N ARG A 129 -2.34 4.48 -35.03
CA ARG A 129 -1.15 4.60 -35.89
C ARG A 129 -1.23 3.74 -37.13
N PHE A 130 -1.81 2.54 -37.02
CA PHE A 130 -2.14 1.71 -38.18
C PHE A 130 -3.07 2.49 -39.14
N LEU A 131 -4.18 3.05 -38.64
CA LEU A 131 -5.11 3.86 -39.45
C LEU A 131 -4.43 5.12 -40.01
N ALA A 132 -3.58 5.80 -39.23
CA ALA A 132 -2.78 6.95 -39.68
C ALA A 132 -1.78 6.61 -40.79
N LYS A 133 -1.21 5.39 -40.78
CA LYS A 133 -0.26 4.94 -41.79
C LYS A 133 -0.96 4.56 -43.08
N TYR A 134 -2.04 3.77 -43.01
CA TYR A 134 -2.67 3.16 -44.19
C TYR A 134 -3.87 3.95 -44.75
N PHE A 135 -4.65 4.68 -43.93
CA PHE A 135 -5.96 5.20 -44.35
C PHE A 135 -6.22 6.70 -44.10
N LEU A 136 -5.42 7.38 -43.26
CA LEU A 136 -5.60 8.82 -42.96
C LEU A 136 -4.38 9.65 -43.37
N ASP A 137 -4.53 10.95 -43.62
CA ASP A 137 -3.40 11.87 -43.92
C ASP A 137 -2.47 12.18 -42.72
N GLY A 138 -2.71 11.57 -41.56
CA GLY A 138 -1.90 11.68 -40.34
C GLY A 138 -2.58 11.04 -39.12
N LEU A 139 -1.98 11.20 -37.94
CA LEU A 139 -2.62 10.78 -36.68
C LEU A 139 -3.81 11.71 -36.38
N HIS A 140 -5.01 11.15 -36.35
CA HIS A 140 -6.29 11.90 -36.39
C HIS A 140 -6.47 12.76 -37.66
N GLY A 141 -5.84 12.34 -38.76
CA GLY A 141 -5.96 12.96 -40.07
C GLY A 141 -7.32 12.77 -40.74
N ARG A 142 -7.50 13.38 -41.92
CA ARG A 142 -8.65 13.13 -42.78
C ARG A 142 -8.51 11.80 -43.52
N PRO A 143 -9.62 11.15 -43.92
CA PRO A 143 -9.57 9.96 -44.77
C PRO A 143 -8.81 10.23 -46.08
N ASP A 144 -7.79 9.43 -46.37
CA ASP A 144 -6.94 9.55 -47.56
C ASP A 144 -7.01 8.27 -48.40
N ARG A 145 -7.92 8.27 -49.38
CA ARG A 145 -8.11 7.17 -50.33
C ARG A 145 -6.90 6.91 -51.25
N ALA A 146 -5.91 7.82 -51.30
CA ALA A 146 -4.73 7.63 -52.14
C ALA A 146 -3.69 6.69 -51.51
N LYS A 147 -3.62 6.62 -50.17
CA LYS A 147 -2.65 5.79 -49.43
C LYS A 147 -2.82 4.30 -49.68
N THR A 148 -4.05 3.80 -49.55
CA THR A 148 -4.37 2.37 -49.63
C THR A 148 -5.58 2.19 -50.54
N LYS A 149 -5.33 1.69 -51.76
CA LYS A 149 -6.37 1.43 -52.77
C LYS A 149 -6.96 0.02 -52.69
N GLU A 150 -6.25 -0.90 -52.05
CA GLU A 150 -6.69 -2.28 -51.86
C GLU A 150 -6.98 -2.54 -50.38
N PRO A 151 -8.05 -3.26 -50.03
CA PRO A 151 -8.30 -3.60 -48.64
C PRO A 151 -7.15 -4.43 -48.02
N VAL A 152 -6.89 -4.17 -46.75
CA VAL A 152 -5.84 -4.79 -45.94
C VAL A 152 -6.46 -5.93 -45.13
N ALA A 153 -5.95 -7.15 -45.33
CA ALA A 153 -6.29 -8.30 -44.50
C ALA A 153 -5.40 -8.31 -43.24
N LEU A 154 -6.00 -8.57 -42.07
CA LEU A 154 -5.35 -8.57 -40.76
C LEU A 154 -5.71 -9.86 -40.00
N SER A 155 -4.71 -10.47 -39.36
CA SER A 155 -4.88 -11.70 -38.55
C SER A 155 -4.82 -11.38 -37.05
N LEU A 156 -5.92 -10.88 -36.48
CA LEU A 156 -5.98 -10.34 -35.11
C LEU A 156 -6.64 -11.30 -34.11
N HIS A 157 -6.12 -11.30 -32.88
CA HIS A 157 -6.78 -11.96 -31.75
C HIS A 157 -7.99 -11.15 -31.26
N VAL A 158 -8.99 -11.87 -30.72
CA VAL A 158 -10.30 -11.31 -30.34
C VAL A 158 -10.25 -10.02 -29.49
N PRO A 159 -9.38 -9.89 -28.46
CA PRO A 159 -9.34 -8.68 -27.63
C PRO A 159 -8.93 -7.39 -28.37
N CYS A 160 -8.34 -7.49 -29.56
CA CYS A 160 -7.92 -6.33 -30.34
C CYS A 160 -9.02 -5.79 -31.27
N TYR A 161 -10.11 -6.55 -31.50
CA TYR A 161 -11.14 -6.16 -32.46
C TYR A 161 -11.92 -4.93 -32.04
N ASP A 162 -12.43 -4.88 -30.81
CA ASP A 162 -13.34 -3.80 -30.39
C ASP A 162 -12.70 -2.42 -30.52
N ASN A 163 -11.41 -2.28 -30.20
CA ASN A 163 -10.67 -1.01 -30.34
C ASN A 163 -10.49 -0.61 -31.82
N LEU A 164 -10.15 -1.56 -32.69
CA LEU A 164 -9.93 -1.30 -34.11
C LEU A 164 -11.27 -1.04 -34.84
N GLU A 165 -12.31 -1.81 -34.55
CA GLU A 165 -13.65 -1.65 -35.10
C GLU A 165 -14.22 -0.27 -34.76
N ASN A 166 -14.18 0.13 -33.49
CA ASN A 166 -14.64 1.46 -33.06
C ASN A 166 -13.85 2.59 -33.74
N ALA A 167 -12.54 2.43 -33.90
CA ALA A 167 -11.70 3.42 -34.59
C ALA A 167 -11.99 3.51 -36.10
N ILE A 168 -12.29 2.39 -36.76
CA ILE A 168 -12.69 2.36 -38.18
C ILE A 168 -14.09 2.98 -38.37
N GLN A 169 -15.07 2.63 -37.53
CA GLN A 169 -16.44 3.15 -37.62
C GLN A 169 -16.49 4.69 -37.45
N ALA A 170 -15.51 5.29 -36.80
CA ALA A 170 -15.37 6.74 -36.69
C ALA A 170 -14.86 7.45 -37.97
N ILE A 171 -14.41 6.71 -39.00
CA ILE A 171 -13.77 7.24 -40.21
C ILE A 171 -14.74 7.13 -41.40
N PRO A 172 -15.27 8.25 -41.94
CA PRO A 172 -16.26 8.22 -43.02
C PRO A 172 -15.77 7.49 -44.28
N GLY A 173 -16.57 6.52 -44.74
CA GLY A 173 -16.31 5.73 -45.95
C GLY A 173 -15.25 4.64 -45.78
N LEU A 174 -14.69 4.45 -44.58
CA LEU A 174 -13.90 3.26 -44.23
C LEU A 174 -14.84 2.20 -43.64
N ALA A 175 -14.59 0.93 -43.94
CA ALA A 175 -15.43 -0.18 -43.54
C ALA A 175 -14.59 -1.38 -43.08
N PHE A 176 -15.22 -2.24 -42.28
CA PHE A 176 -14.57 -3.34 -41.58
C PHE A 176 -15.39 -4.62 -41.70
N HIS A 177 -14.73 -5.74 -42.03
CA HIS A 177 -15.32 -7.08 -42.00
C HIS A 177 -14.51 -7.97 -41.07
N ALA A 178 -15.08 -8.40 -39.96
CA ALA A 178 -14.40 -9.22 -38.95
C ALA A 178 -15.27 -10.41 -38.51
N PRO A 179 -15.19 -11.56 -39.19
CA PRO A 179 -15.76 -12.80 -38.70
C PRO A 179 -15.07 -13.22 -37.39
N ARG A 180 -15.70 -12.87 -36.26
CA ARG A 180 -15.19 -12.97 -34.88
C ARG A 180 -14.59 -14.33 -34.50
N HIS A 181 -14.96 -15.40 -35.21
CA HIS A 181 -14.55 -16.78 -34.92
C HIS A 181 -13.27 -17.24 -35.62
N LEU A 182 -12.76 -16.50 -36.61
CA LEU A 182 -11.64 -16.97 -37.44
C LEU A 182 -10.32 -16.22 -37.23
N GLY A 183 -10.30 -15.18 -36.40
CA GLY A 183 -9.08 -14.39 -36.19
C GLY A 183 -8.61 -13.61 -37.43
N MET A 184 -9.44 -13.50 -38.47
CA MET A 184 -9.16 -12.76 -39.69
C MET A 184 -10.15 -11.61 -39.85
N SER A 185 -9.67 -10.48 -40.36
CA SER A 185 -10.50 -9.32 -40.67
C SER A 185 -9.97 -8.58 -41.89
N VAL A 186 -10.82 -7.76 -42.53
CA VAL A 186 -10.48 -6.94 -43.68
C VAL A 186 -10.88 -5.50 -43.40
N VAL A 187 -9.93 -4.58 -43.58
CA VAL A 187 -10.13 -3.12 -43.48
C VAL A 187 -10.00 -2.52 -44.87
N GLY A 188 -10.95 -1.71 -45.31
CA GLY A 188 -10.87 -1.07 -46.63
C GLY A 188 -11.92 0.02 -46.81
N TRP A 189 -11.79 0.78 -47.90
CA TRP A 189 -12.83 1.73 -48.30
C TRP A 189 -14.11 1.00 -48.67
N ASP A 190 -15.25 1.61 -48.36
CA ASP A 190 -16.61 1.12 -48.66
C ASP A 190 -16.77 0.55 -50.08
N THR A 191 -16.29 1.25 -51.11
CA THR A 191 -16.37 0.81 -52.51
C THR A 191 -15.45 -0.36 -52.86
N GLU A 192 -14.44 -0.63 -52.06
CA GLU A 192 -13.39 -1.63 -52.35
C GLU A 192 -13.44 -2.84 -51.41
N LEU A 193 -14.11 -2.73 -50.25
CA LEU A 193 -14.09 -3.74 -49.19
C LEU A 193 -14.50 -5.11 -49.70
N ASP A 194 -15.57 -5.18 -50.50
CA ASP A 194 -16.06 -6.44 -51.07
C ASP A 194 -15.02 -7.19 -51.92
N ARG A 195 -14.15 -6.47 -52.65
CA ARG A 195 -13.03 -7.09 -53.39
C ARG A 195 -12.00 -7.69 -52.43
N GLY A 196 -11.82 -7.08 -51.26
CA GLY A 196 -10.98 -7.60 -50.19
C GLY A 196 -11.56 -8.87 -49.56
N ILE A 197 -12.84 -8.84 -49.18
CA ILE A 197 -13.52 -10.01 -48.62
C ILE A 197 -13.53 -11.16 -49.63
N GLU A 198 -13.82 -10.89 -50.91
CA GLU A 198 -13.75 -11.90 -51.98
C GLU A 198 -12.35 -12.48 -52.17
N ARG A 199 -11.30 -11.64 -52.15
CA ARG A 199 -9.90 -12.08 -52.23
C ARG A 199 -9.52 -13.03 -51.10
N GLU A 200 -9.85 -12.69 -49.85
CA GLU A 200 -9.53 -13.56 -48.71
C GLU A 200 -10.41 -14.82 -48.68
N PHE A 201 -11.70 -14.72 -49.03
CA PHE A 201 -12.57 -15.88 -49.22
C PHE A 201 -12.03 -16.84 -50.29
N ALA A 202 -11.46 -16.32 -51.39
CA ALA A 202 -10.82 -17.11 -52.43
C ALA A 202 -9.51 -17.77 -51.96
N LYS A 203 -8.73 -17.12 -51.09
CA LYS A 203 -7.56 -17.77 -50.44
C LYS A 203 -7.98 -18.96 -49.59
N LEU A 204 -9.00 -18.80 -48.75
CA LEU A 204 -9.60 -19.90 -47.97
C LEU A 204 -10.08 -21.04 -48.88
N SER A 205 -10.75 -20.68 -49.97
CA SER A 205 -11.24 -21.62 -50.99
C SER A 205 -10.15 -22.44 -51.69
N SER A 206 -8.90 -21.97 -51.66
CA SER A 206 -7.76 -22.57 -52.38
C SER A 206 -6.88 -23.49 -51.53
N GLY A 207 -7.15 -23.61 -50.22
CA GLY A 207 -6.30 -24.37 -49.28
C GLY A 207 -4.88 -23.79 -49.08
N SER A 208 -4.62 -22.58 -49.60
CA SER A 208 -3.29 -21.97 -49.65
C SER A 208 -2.66 -21.62 -48.28
N ASP A 209 -3.43 -21.72 -47.20
CA ASP A 209 -2.96 -21.46 -45.83
C ASP A 209 -2.50 -22.72 -45.07
N GLY A 210 -2.45 -23.88 -45.74
CA GLY A 210 -1.89 -25.12 -45.19
C GLY A 210 -2.79 -25.83 -44.17
N ILE A 211 -4.02 -25.34 -43.97
CA ILE A 211 -5.04 -26.00 -43.15
C ILE A 211 -5.81 -26.99 -44.03
N SER A 212 -6.11 -28.18 -43.51
CA SER A 212 -6.70 -29.29 -44.27
C SER A 212 -8.03 -28.93 -44.96
N ASP A 213 -8.14 -29.28 -46.25
CA ASP A 213 -9.31 -29.08 -47.12
C ASP A 213 -10.65 -29.56 -46.52
N VAL A 214 -10.60 -30.51 -45.59
CA VAL A 214 -11.79 -31.06 -44.89
C VAL A 214 -12.59 -29.96 -44.18
N TYR A 215 -11.95 -28.87 -43.75
CA TYR A 215 -12.61 -27.77 -43.03
C TYR A 215 -12.95 -26.56 -43.92
N THR A 216 -12.55 -26.55 -45.19
CA THR A 216 -12.70 -25.40 -46.09
C THR A 216 -14.14 -24.86 -46.20
N PRO A 217 -15.19 -25.70 -46.41
CA PRO A 217 -16.56 -25.20 -46.43
C PRO A 217 -17.02 -24.60 -45.09
N THR A 218 -16.48 -25.11 -43.97
CA THR A 218 -16.82 -24.60 -42.63
C THR A 218 -16.15 -23.25 -42.37
N ARG A 219 -14.90 -23.08 -42.82
CA ARG A 219 -14.16 -21.81 -42.73
C ARG A 219 -14.78 -20.75 -43.61
N GLU A 220 -15.18 -21.10 -44.83
CA GLU A 220 -15.90 -20.20 -45.73
C GLU A 220 -17.24 -19.74 -45.14
N ALA A 221 -18.06 -20.68 -44.62
CA ALA A 221 -19.33 -20.34 -43.97
C ALA A 221 -19.16 -19.44 -42.74
N ALA A 222 -18.10 -19.65 -41.96
CA ALA A 222 -17.77 -18.81 -40.79
C ALA A 222 -17.14 -17.46 -41.17
N TYR A 223 -16.55 -17.33 -42.36
CA TYR A 223 -15.90 -16.11 -42.85
C TYR A 223 -16.88 -15.16 -43.53
N ASP A 224 -17.68 -15.68 -44.47
CA ASP A 224 -18.76 -14.96 -45.13
C ASP A 224 -19.84 -15.96 -45.56
N PHE A 225 -20.92 -16.00 -44.80
CA PHE A 225 -22.02 -16.93 -45.02
C PHE A 225 -22.74 -16.69 -46.36
N ASN A 226 -22.80 -15.45 -46.85
CA ASN A 226 -23.47 -15.13 -48.11
C ASN A 226 -22.65 -15.60 -49.31
N ARG A 227 -21.32 -15.35 -49.31
CA ARG A 227 -20.40 -15.87 -50.33
C ARG A 227 -20.34 -17.40 -50.31
N PHE A 228 -20.40 -18.02 -49.13
CA PHE A 228 -20.56 -19.47 -48.96
C PHE A 228 -21.86 -19.98 -49.60
N LEU A 229 -23.01 -19.36 -49.30
CA LEU A 229 -24.30 -19.73 -49.91
C LEU A 229 -24.30 -19.55 -51.43
N GLN A 230 -23.70 -18.47 -51.93
CA GLN A 230 -23.57 -18.21 -53.37
C GLN A 230 -22.72 -19.29 -54.05
N LYS A 231 -21.56 -19.65 -53.48
CA LYS A 231 -20.64 -20.64 -54.03
C LYS A 231 -21.21 -22.05 -54.05
N TYR A 232 -21.77 -22.54 -52.94
CA TYR A 232 -22.22 -23.93 -52.82
C TYR A 232 -23.69 -24.15 -53.23
N PHE A 233 -24.55 -23.13 -53.10
CA PHE A 233 -26.01 -23.27 -53.28
C PHE A 233 -26.59 -22.34 -54.37
N ARG A 234 -25.81 -21.40 -54.93
CA ARG A 234 -26.24 -20.39 -55.93
C ARG A 234 -27.43 -19.54 -55.47
N VAL A 235 -27.47 -19.27 -54.18
CA VAL A 235 -28.42 -18.34 -53.55
C VAL A 235 -27.75 -16.97 -53.49
N ASP A 236 -28.43 -15.91 -53.95
CA ASP A 236 -27.93 -14.54 -53.80
C ASP A 236 -28.18 -13.98 -52.38
N VAL A 237 -27.63 -12.79 -52.12
CA VAL A 237 -27.83 -12.05 -50.86
C VAL A 237 -29.29 -11.71 -50.53
N ASN A 238 -30.22 -11.84 -51.47
CA ASN A 238 -31.66 -11.64 -51.27
C ASN A 238 -32.42 -12.97 -51.06
N GLY A 239 -31.73 -14.11 -51.04
CA GLY A 239 -32.36 -15.43 -50.97
C GLY A 239 -32.94 -15.92 -52.30
N VAL A 240 -32.70 -15.22 -53.42
CA VAL A 240 -33.20 -15.58 -54.74
C VAL A 240 -32.19 -16.52 -55.42
N ALA A 241 -32.68 -17.60 -56.01
CA ALA A 241 -31.84 -18.54 -56.74
C ALA A 241 -31.39 -17.93 -58.08
N THR A 242 -30.10 -17.63 -58.23
CA THR A 242 -29.56 -16.98 -59.43
C THR A 242 -29.17 -18.01 -60.49
N GLY A 243 -30.15 -18.47 -61.27
CA GLY A 243 -29.93 -19.19 -62.53
C GLY A 243 -30.95 -20.28 -62.86
N THR A 244 -31.12 -20.52 -64.16
CA THR A 244 -31.79 -21.73 -64.69
C THR A 244 -30.99 -22.98 -64.32
N GLN A 245 -31.68 -24.08 -63.96
CA GLN A 245 -31.14 -25.17 -63.16
C GLN A 245 -30.12 -26.12 -63.84
N ASP A 246 -29.74 -25.90 -65.10
CA ASP A 246 -29.11 -26.92 -65.96
C ASP A 246 -27.59 -27.16 -65.78
N LYS A 247 -27.05 -26.88 -64.58
CA LYS A 247 -25.69 -27.33 -64.21
C LYS A 247 -25.68 -27.85 -62.78
N GLU A 248 -25.50 -29.16 -62.66
CA GLU A 248 -25.19 -29.96 -61.47
C GLU A 248 -25.22 -29.21 -60.13
N LYS A 249 -26.23 -29.52 -59.30
CA LYS A 249 -26.14 -29.33 -57.85
C LYS A 249 -24.91 -30.10 -57.33
N PRO A 250 -24.26 -29.66 -56.23
CA PRO A 250 -23.33 -30.52 -55.52
C PRO A 250 -24.03 -31.85 -55.19
N SER A 251 -23.49 -32.95 -55.73
CA SER A 251 -24.08 -34.29 -55.62
C SER A 251 -23.87 -34.93 -54.23
N ALA A 252 -23.00 -34.33 -53.41
CA ALA A 252 -22.76 -34.69 -52.03
C ALA A 252 -23.20 -33.55 -51.08
N PRO A 253 -23.70 -33.87 -49.87
CA PRO A 253 -24.02 -32.85 -48.87
C PRO A 253 -22.76 -32.13 -48.39
N VAL A 254 -22.86 -30.80 -48.18
CA VAL A 254 -21.79 -29.99 -47.61
C VAL A 254 -21.78 -30.14 -46.09
N THR A 255 -20.78 -30.83 -45.55
CA THR A 255 -20.60 -30.98 -44.10
C THR A 255 -20.01 -29.71 -43.50
N LEU A 256 -20.70 -29.13 -42.51
CA LEU A 256 -20.20 -28.04 -41.68
C LEU A 256 -19.85 -28.58 -40.29
N TYR A 257 -18.63 -28.33 -39.82
CA TYR A 257 -18.18 -28.73 -38.49
C TYR A 257 -18.49 -27.62 -37.47
N SER A 258 -18.91 -27.99 -36.25
CA SER A 258 -18.97 -27.03 -35.16
C SER A 258 -17.55 -26.66 -34.74
N PHE A 259 -17.14 -25.42 -35.00
CA PHE A 259 -15.80 -24.92 -34.68
C PHE A 259 -15.40 -25.09 -33.20
N PHE A 260 -16.40 -25.18 -32.32
CA PHE A 260 -16.22 -25.26 -30.89
C PHE A 260 -15.64 -26.61 -30.41
N SER A 261 -16.08 -27.77 -30.94
CA SER A 261 -15.80 -29.05 -30.29
C SER A 261 -14.36 -29.54 -30.42
N ALA A 262 -13.63 -29.16 -31.48
CA ALA A 262 -12.24 -29.56 -31.68
C ALA A 262 -11.23 -28.56 -31.09
N GLY A 263 -11.59 -27.27 -31.05
CA GLY A 263 -10.74 -26.22 -30.50
C GLY A 263 -10.58 -26.33 -28.97
N PHE A 264 -11.66 -26.65 -28.25
CA PHE A 264 -11.61 -26.73 -26.78
C PHE A 264 -10.62 -27.79 -26.28
N ALA A 265 -10.54 -28.98 -26.88
CA ALA A 265 -9.59 -30.01 -26.42
C ALA A 265 -8.11 -29.58 -26.50
N LEU A 266 -7.74 -28.71 -27.45
CA LEU A 266 -6.39 -28.12 -27.55
C LEU A 266 -6.19 -26.99 -26.53
N VAL A 267 -7.23 -26.16 -26.31
CA VAL A 267 -7.20 -25.10 -25.30
C VAL A 267 -7.13 -25.68 -23.89
N ASP A 268 -7.94 -26.69 -23.56
CA ASP A 268 -7.96 -27.36 -22.27
C ASP A 268 -6.62 -28.02 -21.94
N ALA A 269 -5.97 -28.63 -22.94
CA ALA A 269 -4.63 -29.19 -22.79
C ALA A 269 -3.57 -28.11 -22.50
N GLU A 270 -3.63 -26.95 -23.17
CA GLU A 270 -2.70 -25.86 -22.93
C GLU A 270 -2.98 -25.13 -21.60
N VAL A 271 -4.26 -25.00 -21.20
CA VAL A 271 -4.68 -24.52 -19.88
C VAL A 271 -4.10 -25.43 -18.78
N ALA A 272 -4.26 -26.75 -18.89
CA ALA A 272 -3.68 -27.69 -17.92
C ALA A 272 -2.14 -27.59 -17.83
N ARG A 273 -1.44 -27.36 -18.95
CA ARG A 273 0.01 -27.12 -18.95
C ARG A 273 0.39 -25.78 -18.30
N MET A 274 -0.42 -24.75 -18.49
CA MET A 274 -0.25 -23.45 -17.84
C MET A 274 -0.52 -23.52 -16.33
N GLU A 275 -1.57 -24.22 -15.91
CA GLU A 275 -1.91 -24.47 -14.50
C GLU A 275 -0.80 -25.24 -13.77
N GLU A 276 -0.29 -26.32 -14.37
CA GLU A 276 0.88 -27.06 -13.82
C GLU A 276 2.10 -26.14 -13.66
N LYS A 277 2.37 -25.29 -14.66
CA LYS A 277 3.46 -24.32 -14.62
C LYS A 277 3.25 -23.23 -13.56
N TYR A 278 2.00 -22.82 -13.28
CA TYR A 278 1.68 -21.92 -12.19
C TYR A 278 1.86 -22.60 -10.83
N ARG A 279 1.39 -23.84 -10.65
CA ARG A 279 1.57 -24.60 -9.40
C ARG A 279 3.05 -24.77 -9.05
N LEU A 280 3.88 -25.19 -10.01
CA LEU A 280 5.33 -25.33 -9.80
C LEU A 280 5.99 -23.99 -9.42
N LYS A 281 5.50 -22.86 -9.95
CA LYS A 281 5.99 -21.53 -9.59
C LYS A 281 5.54 -21.09 -8.20
N GLU A 282 4.33 -21.46 -7.80
CA GLU A 282 3.79 -21.19 -6.46
C GLU A 282 4.52 -22.01 -5.39
N GLU A 283 4.83 -23.28 -5.67
CA GLU A 283 5.67 -24.12 -4.80
C GLU A 283 7.11 -23.59 -4.68
N GLU A 284 7.69 -23.07 -5.78
CA GLU A 284 9.00 -22.42 -5.74
C GLU A 284 9.00 -21.13 -4.91
N ILE A 285 7.96 -20.29 -5.03
CA ILE A 285 7.81 -19.09 -4.20
C ILE A 285 7.66 -19.48 -2.73
N ARG A 286 6.80 -20.46 -2.41
CA ARG A 286 6.63 -20.94 -1.03
C ARG A 286 7.94 -21.45 -0.44
N ARG A 287 8.73 -22.20 -1.21
CA ARG A 287 10.06 -22.67 -0.79
C ARG A 287 11.02 -21.50 -0.51
N GLN A 288 11.03 -20.47 -1.36
CA GLN A 288 11.86 -19.27 -1.16
C GLN A 288 11.42 -18.47 0.07
N ASP A 289 10.11 -18.36 0.34
CA ASP A 289 9.58 -17.71 1.54
C ASP A 289 9.92 -18.50 2.82
N GLU A 290 9.85 -19.85 2.77
CA GLU A 290 10.26 -20.75 3.85
C GLU A 290 11.78 -20.67 4.12
N GLU A 291 12.60 -20.66 3.08
CA GLU A 291 14.07 -20.50 3.15
C GLU A 291 14.44 -19.13 3.73
N TRP A 292 13.84 -18.05 3.23
CA TRP A 292 14.07 -16.69 3.73
C TRP A 292 13.63 -16.53 5.19
N ALA A 293 12.50 -17.13 5.59
CA ALA A 293 12.05 -17.12 6.98
C ALA A 293 13.00 -17.90 7.90
N ALA A 294 13.55 -19.02 7.43
CA ALA A 294 14.56 -19.80 8.17
C ALA A 294 15.89 -19.03 8.31
N GLU A 295 16.38 -18.38 7.25
CA GLU A 295 17.55 -17.51 7.31
C GLU A 295 17.34 -16.32 8.26
N ASP A 296 16.18 -15.66 8.18
CA ASP A 296 15.85 -14.50 9.02
C ASP A 296 15.69 -14.89 10.50
N LYS A 297 15.16 -16.08 10.79
CA LYS A 297 15.16 -16.68 12.13
C LYS A 297 16.58 -16.98 12.62
N ALA A 298 17.40 -17.68 11.82
CA ALA A 298 18.78 -17.99 12.18
C ALA A 298 19.63 -16.73 12.44
N ARG A 299 19.41 -15.67 11.63
CA ARG A 299 20.05 -14.36 11.78
C ARG A 299 19.64 -13.66 13.09
N ARG A 300 18.37 -13.74 13.49
CA ARG A 300 17.90 -13.25 14.81
C ARG A 300 18.59 -14.02 15.95
N GLU A 301 18.60 -15.34 15.87
CA GLU A 301 19.20 -16.20 16.90
C GLU A 301 20.72 -15.97 17.03
N GLU A 302 21.42 -15.73 15.92
CA GLU A 302 22.84 -15.34 15.93
C GLU A 302 23.05 -13.94 16.55
N ALA A 303 22.22 -12.96 16.19
CA ALA A 303 22.29 -11.61 16.77
C ALA A 303 22.06 -11.65 18.30
N VAL A 304 21.03 -12.37 18.74
CA VAL A 304 20.75 -12.68 20.15
C VAL A 304 21.97 -13.33 20.82
N ARG A 305 22.52 -14.39 20.23
CA ARG A 305 23.71 -15.10 20.76
C ARG A 305 24.95 -14.19 20.83
N SER A 306 25.09 -13.25 19.90
CA SER A 306 26.19 -12.27 19.88
C SER A 306 26.04 -11.26 21.02
N ILE A 307 24.82 -10.72 21.23
CA ILE A 307 24.48 -9.77 22.30
C ILE A 307 24.74 -10.39 23.69
N TYR A 308 24.47 -11.68 23.89
CA TYR A 308 24.71 -12.37 25.18
C TYR A 308 26.10 -12.99 25.35
N ARG A 309 26.96 -13.00 24.33
CA ARG A 309 28.32 -13.55 24.42
C ARG A 309 29.13 -12.94 25.60
N PRO A 310 29.15 -11.62 25.84
CA PRO A 310 29.88 -11.04 26.97
C PRO A 310 29.35 -11.50 28.34
N HIS A 311 28.05 -11.76 28.45
CA HIS A 311 27.46 -12.28 29.69
C HIS A 311 27.90 -13.72 29.96
N HIS A 312 27.90 -14.59 28.94
CA HIS A 312 28.42 -15.95 29.08
C HIS A 312 29.90 -15.97 29.48
N GLU A 313 30.72 -15.08 28.91
CA GLU A 313 32.12 -14.91 29.33
C GLU A 313 32.25 -14.40 30.78
N PHE A 314 31.43 -13.44 31.19
CA PHE A 314 31.42 -12.93 32.57
C PHE A 314 31.05 -14.03 33.58
N VAL A 315 29.99 -14.79 33.33
CA VAL A 315 29.56 -15.92 34.16
C VAL A 315 30.61 -17.03 34.20
N ALA A 316 31.27 -17.32 33.08
CA ALA A 316 32.37 -18.29 33.04
C ALA A 316 33.56 -17.87 33.91
N ARG A 317 33.93 -16.58 33.91
CA ARG A 317 34.99 -16.05 34.78
C ARG A 317 34.61 -16.11 36.26
N GLN A 318 33.38 -15.72 36.61
CA GLN A 318 32.89 -15.74 38.00
C GLN A 318 32.92 -17.13 38.67
N LYS A 319 32.64 -18.20 37.92
CA LYS A 319 32.66 -19.59 38.41
C LYS A 319 34.03 -20.09 38.90
N SER A 320 35.11 -19.33 38.71
CA SER A 320 36.49 -19.80 38.89
C SER A 320 37.11 -19.62 40.30
N GLY A 321 36.46 -18.96 41.26
CA GLY A 321 37.05 -18.88 42.62
C GLY A 321 36.38 -18.03 43.72
N ALA A 322 35.26 -17.34 43.47
CA ALA A 322 34.60 -16.58 44.53
C ALA A 322 33.67 -17.48 45.36
N ALA A 323 33.80 -17.43 46.70
CA ALA A 323 32.79 -17.98 47.59
C ALA A 323 31.48 -17.19 47.40
N LYS A 324 30.36 -17.89 47.22
CA LYS A 324 29.05 -17.25 47.04
C LYS A 324 28.71 -16.44 48.29
N PRO A 325 28.47 -15.12 48.19
CA PRO A 325 28.10 -14.32 49.35
C PRO A 325 26.76 -14.80 49.93
N GLU A 326 26.68 -14.87 51.26
CA GLU A 326 25.48 -15.33 51.99
C GLU A 326 24.35 -14.29 51.96
N VAL A 327 24.71 -13.00 51.82
CA VAL A 327 23.78 -11.87 51.75
C VAL A 327 24.06 -11.07 50.48
N PHE A 328 23.00 -10.74 49.75
CA PHE A 328 23.08 -9.87 48.57
C PHE A 328 23.21 -8.41 49.02
N THR A 329 24.22 -7.69 48.54
CA THR A 329 24.49 -6.29 48.90
C THR A 329 24.42 -5.36 47.69
N LEU A 330 24.22 -4.06 47.91
CA LEU A 330 24.18 -3.05 46.83
C LEU A 330 25.47 -3.04 46.00
N ASP A 331 26.63 -3.31 46.60
CA ASP A 331 27.91 -3.41 45.88
C ASP A 331 27.94 -4.52 44.82
N GLN A 332 27.13 -5.57 45.01
CA GLN A 332 27.02 -6.67 44.04
C GLN A 332 26.24 -6.26 42.78
N LEU A 333 25.46 -5.17 42.84
CA LEU A 333 24.81 -4.59 41.66
C LEU A 333 25.78 -3.80 40.77
N VAL A 334 26.92 -3.33 41.27
CA VAL A 334 27.85 -2.49 40.50
C VAL A 334 28.35 -3.25 39.27
N GLY A 335 28.26 -2.63 38.09
CA GLY A 335 28.68 -3.26 36.84
C GLY A 335 27.92 -2.79 35.60
N SER A 336 28.32 -3.33 34.45
CA SER A 336 27.64 -3.12 33.17
C SER A 336 26.67 -4.27 32.90
N TYR A 337 25.46 -3.96 32.42
CA TYR A 337 24.41 -4.92 32.08
C TYR A 337 23.86 -4.69 30.67
N VAL A 338 23.49 -5.79 30.02
CA VAL A 338 22.70 -5.80 28.79
C VAL A 338 21.26 -6.14 29.15
N VAL A 339 20.31 -5.39 28.61
CA VAL A 339 18.88 -5.53 28.88
C VAL A 339 18.19 -6.19 27.68
N ARG A 340 17.34 -7.18 27.94
CA ARG A 340 16.39 -7.75 26.98
C ARG A 340 15.00 -7.29 27.37
N TRP A 341 14.34 -6.55 26.49
CA TRP A 341 12.93 -6.22 26.70
C TRP A 341 12.08 -7.21 25.91
N ASP A 342 11.39 -8.08 26.66
CA ASP A 342 10.61 -9.22 26.13
C ASP A 342 9.29 -8.79 25.44
N GLY A 343 8.96 -7.49 25.54
CA GLY A 343 7.82 -6.87 24.88
C GLY A 343 6.45 -7.37 25.36
N LYS A 344 5.41 -6.97 24.62
CA LYS A 344 4.12 -7.66 24.59
C LYS A 344 3.94 -8.22 23.19
N ASP A 345 3.30 -9.38 23.09
CA ASP A 345 3.02 -10.07 21.83
C ASP A 345 4.27 -10.51 21.03
N GLY A 346 5.41 -10.71 21.71
CA GLY A 346 6.66 -11.21 21.10
C GLY A 346 7.43 -10.19 20.27
N ALA A 347 7.04 -8.91 20.31
CA ALA A 347 7.76 -7.82 19.67
C ALA A 347 9.03 -7.45 20.47
N ASN A 348 10.08 -8.28 20.36
CA ASN A 348 11.37 -8.03 20.98
C ASN A 348 12.03 -6.79 20.39
N TYR A 349 12.26 -5.78 21.24
CA TYR A 349 12.93 -4.55 20.83
C TYR A 349 14.42 -4.75 20.48
N SER A 350 15.02 -5.81 21.04
CA SER A 350 16.41 -6.22 20.83
C SER A 350 16.71 -6.82 19.45
N ASP A 351 15.69 -7.15 18.65
CA ASP A 351 15.88 -7.77 17.32
C ASP A 351 16.50 -6.79 16.30
N GLN A 352 16.46 -5.48 16.59
CA GLN A 352 17.24 -4.50 15.85
C GLN A 352 18.69 -4.54 16.33
N VAL A 353 19.56 -5.19 15.54
CA VAL A 353 20.99 -5.49 15.83
C VAL A 353 21.79 -4.28 16.34
N ASN A 354 21.38 -3.04 16.01
CA ASN A 354 22.06 -1.81 16.41
C ASN A 354 21.58 -1.22 17.75
N ASN A 355 20.47 -1.70 18.31
CA ASN A 355 19.81 -1.13 19.49
C ASN A 355 20.03 -2.02 20.73
N GLN A 356 21.29 -2.31 21.05
CA GLN A 356 21.63 -3.00 22.29
C GLN A 356 21.21 -2.13 23.49
N LEU A 357 20.25 -2.62 24.27
CA LEU A 357 19.78 -1.92 25.46
C LEU A 357 20.80 -2.14 26.59
N THR A 358 21.29 -1.08 27.22
CA THR A 358 22.33 -1.16 28.27
C THR A 358 21.91 -0.46 29.57
N LEU A 359 22.47 -0.94 30.68
CA LEU A 359 22.31 -0.39 32.03
C LEU A 359 23.66 -0.47 32.74
N ASP A 360 24.24 0.66 33.12
CA ASP A 360 25.48 0.76 33.87
C ASP A 360 25.17 1.19 35.31
N VAL A 361 25.44 0.32 36.28
CA VAL A 361 25.18 0.56 37.71
C VAL A 361 26.48 0.99 38.39
N PHE A 362 26.45 2.14 39.07
CA PHE A 362 27.62 2.76 39.68
C PHE A 362 27.73 2.44 41.18
N PRO A 363 28.94 2.51 41.76
CA PRO A 363 29.15 2.38 43.20
C PRO A 363 28.22 3.29 44.03
N ALA A 364 27.76 2.77 45.17
CA ALA A 364 26.85 3.50 46.05
C ALA A 364 27.49 4.80 46.56
N LYS A 365 26.88 5.94 46.21
CA LYS A 365 27.20 7.27 46.77
C LYS A 365 26.33 7.62 47.99
N SER A 366 25.34 6.79 48.29
CA SER A 366 24.30 6.97 49.31
C SER A 366 24.14 5.68 50.12
N THR A 367 23.66 5.78 51.35
CA THR A 367 23.26 4.62 52.16
C THR A 367 21.90 4.05 51.77
N HIS A 368 21.12 4.78 50.96
CA HIS A 368 19.78 4.39 50.51
C HIS A 368 19.77 3.62 49.19
N GLY A 369 20.84 3.65 48.39
CA GLY A 369 20.89 2.85 47.17
C GLY A 369 21.98 3.26 46.18
N VAL A 370 21.82 2.80 44.94
CA VAL A 370 22.76 3.03 43.82
C VAL A 370 22.10 3.80 42.69
N THR A 371 22.92 4.55 41.96
CA THR A 371 22.52 5.23 40.72
C THR A 371 23.01 4.43 39.52
N ALA A 372 22.20 4.36 38.47
CA ALA A 372 22.57 3.76 37.20
C ALA A 372 22.26 4.70 36.03
N SER A 373 23.05 4.63 34.96
CA SER A 373 22.70 5.23 33.66
C SER A 373 22.20 4.14 32.72
N PHE A 374 21.20 4.42 31.90
CA PHE A 374 20.70 3.45 30.93
C PHE A 374 20.52 4.05 29.54
N SER A 375 20.57 3.18 28.54
CA SER A 375 20.33 3.48 27.13
C SER A 375 19.48 2.36 26.55
N PHE A 376 18.17 2.58 26.48
CA PHE A 376 17.18 1.64 25.92
C PHE A 376 16.81 2.04 24.48
N GLY A 377 17.81 2.38 23.67
CA GLY A 377 17.68 2.76 22.26
C GLY A 377 17.08 4.16 22.08
N PHE A 378 15.75 4.28 22.23
CA PHE A 378 15.04 5.57 22.10
C PHE A 378 15.04 6.40 23.38
N PHE A 379 15.25 5.75 24.52
CA PHE A 379 15.27 6.37 25.84
C PHE A 379 16.67 6.27 26.44
N GLU A 380 17.22 7.38 26.88
CA GLU A 380 18.42 7.39 27.72
C GLU A 380 18.22 8.23 28.96
N GLY A 381 18.75 7.77 30.09
CA GLY A 381 18.31 8.28 31.37
C GLY A 381 19.12 7.81 32.56
N THR A 382 18.64 8.20 33.74
CA THR A 382 19.20 7.82 35.04
C THR A 382 18.14 7.04 35.82
N MET A 383 18.56 5.97 36.48
CA MET A 383 17.74 5.07 37.29
C MET A 383 18.29 5.04 38.72
N LEU A 384 17.39 5.11 39.70
CA LEU A 384 17.70 4.99 41.13
C LEU A 384 17.25 3.61 41.58
N LEU A 385 18.15 2.78 42.14
CA LEU A 385 17.84 1.43 42.60
C LEU A 385 18.09 1.28 44.10
N ALA A 386 17.15 0.67 44.82
CA ALA A 386 17.25 0.41 46.25
C ALA A 386 16.56 -0.89 46.66
N LEU A 387 16.80 -1.36 47.90
CA LEU A 387 16.22 -2.58 48.45
C LEU A 387 14.72 -2.43 48.77
N SER A 388 14.23 -1.21 48.98
CA SER A 388 12.81 -0.92 49.21
C SER A 388 12.34 0.32 48.46
N GLN A 389 11.05 0.38 48.14
CA GLN A 389 10.42 1.56 47.51
C GLN A 389 10.62 2.85 48.33
N ARG A 390 10.66 2.73 49.66
CA ARG A 390 10.92 3.86 50.57
C ARG A 390 12.33 4.41 50.39
N GLU A 391 13.32 3.55 50.22
CA GLU A 391 14.70 3.97 50.01
C GLU A 391 14.92 4.57 48.63
N VAL A 392 14.19 4.13 47.58
CA VAL A 392 14.19 4.83 46.28
C VAL A 392 13.74 6.29 46.44
N VAL A 393 12.68 6.53 47.22
CA VAL A 393 12.19 7.89 47.52
C VAL A 393 13.21 8.72 48.29
N LEU A 394 13.87 8.14 49.31
CA LEU A 394 14.91 8.82 50.07
C LEU A 394 16.14 9.13 49.21
N LEU A 395 16.61 8.17 48.40
CA LEU A 395 17.72 8.34 47.47
C LEU A 395 17.45 9.45 46.45
N ARG A 396 16.22 9.54 45.93
CA ARG A 396 15.80 10.63 45.05
C ARG A 396 15.80 11.98 45.78
N ASP A 397 15.32 12.01 47.01
CA ASP A 397 15.26 13.23 47.79
C ASP A 397 16.66 13.71 48.22
N GLU A 398 17.65 12.82 48.39
CA GLU A 398 19.07 13.18 48.54
C GLU A 398 19.70 13.75 47.27
N GLN A 399 19.25 13.34 46.08
CA GLN A 399 19.74 13.93 44.83
C GLN A 399 19.30 15.40 44.67
N LYS A 400 18.30 15.88 45.44
CA LYS A 400 17.82 17.28 45.43
C LYS A 400 18.94 18.22 45.85
N LYS A 401 19.72 18.63 44.85
CA LYS A 401 20.68 19.71 44.97
C LYS A 401 19.91 20.95 45.39
N ASP A 402 20.37 21.64 46.43
CA ASP A 402 19.89 22.98 46.77
C ASP A 402 20.06 23.86 45.53
N ASN A 403 18.98 24.08 44.78
CA ASN A 403 19.02 24.88 43.56
C ASN A 403 19.10 26.34 43.99
N PRO A 404 20.26 27.01 43.89
CA PRO A 404 20.45 28.34 44.47
C PRO A 404 19.63 29.41 43.74
N TYR A 405 19.01 29.07 42.61
CA TYR A 405 18.17 29.97 41.83
C TYR A 405 16.67 29.89 42.22
N ALA A 406 16.24 28.83 42.92
CA ALA A 406 14.83 28.59 43.23
C ALA A 406 14.21 29.60 44.21
N GLU A 407 14.99 30.33 44.99
CA GLU A 407 14.50 31.32 45.97
C GLU A 407 14.40 32.76 45.44
N SER A 408 14.81 33.05 44.20
CA SER A 408 14.98 34.44 43.74
C SER A 408 13.74 35.12 43.11
N ASP A 409 12.74 34.38 42.63
CA ASP A 409 11.68 34.92 41.75
C ASP A 409 10.33 35.29 42.43
N THR A 410 10.22 35.23 43.75
CA THR A 410 8.94 35.53 44.47
C THR A 410 8.79 36.97 44.98
N LYS A 411 9.64 37.91 44.53
CA LYS A 411 9.50 39.35 44.81
C LYS A 411 9.59 40.25 43.57
N SER A 412 8.75 39.94 42.59
CA SER A 412 8.28 40.96 41.65
C SER A 412 7.22 41.82 42.33
N ASP A 413 7.64 42.92 42.96
CA ASP A 413 6.73 43.95 43.48
C ASP A 413 6.02 44.62 42.29
N LEU A 414 4.87 44.04 41.89
CA LEU A 414 4.01 44.55 40.84
C LEU A 414 3.27 45.80 41.32
N VAL A 415 4.01 46.93 41.34
CA VAL A 415 3.50 48.26 41.58
C VAL A 415 2.37 48.54 40.59
N GLY A 416 1.16 48.71 41.12
CA GLY A 416 -0.03 48.91 40.32
C GLY A 416 0.07 50.16 39.44
N THR A 417 -0.10 49.98 38.13
CA THR A 417 -0.50 51.07 37.22
C THR A 417 -2.00 50.92 36.97
N GLY A 418 -2.79 51.70 37.70
CA GLY A 418 -4.24 51.65 37.59
C GLY A 418 -4.72 52.20 36.26
N TYR A 419 -5.48 51.40 35.52
CA TYR A 419 -6.44 51.88 34.54
C TYR A 419 -7.82 51.38 34.94
N GLY A 420 -8.54 52.23 35.69
CA GLY A 420 -9.98 52.08 35.82
C GLY A 420 -10.64 52.56 34.54
N ARG A 421 -11.63 51.79 34.04
CA ARG A 421 -12.60 52.28 33.07
C ARG A 421 -13.89 51.48 33.12
N ASP A 422 -14.81 52.00 33.92
CA ASP A 422 -16.24 52.14 33.62
C ASP A 422 -16.96 50.90 33.04
N GLU A 423 -17.47 50.07 33.96
CA GLU A 423 -18.68 49.29 33.70
C GLU A 423 -19.89 50.25 33.71
N ASP A 424 -20.45 50.58 32.53
CA ASP A 424 -21.84 51.05 32.35
C ASP A 424 -22.13 51.41 30.88
N GLU A 425 -22.54 50.44 30.05
CA GLU A 425 -23.63 50.63 29.07
C GLU A 425 -24.01 49.34 28.31
N ARG A 426 -25.32 49.20 28.05
CA ARG A 426 -25.96 48.38 27.00
C ARG A 426 -26.08 46.86 27.19
N ALA A 427 -27.13 46.52 27.94
CA ALA A 427 -28.13 45.59 27.41
C ALA A 427 -28.84 46.17 26.15
N ASP A 428 -29.69 45.37 25.52
CA ASP A 428 -30.52 45.69 24.34
C ASP A 428 -29.78 45.78 22.98
N ILE A 429 -29.78 44.66 22.24
CA ILE A 429 -30.66 44.45 21.07
C ILE A 429 -30.51 43.00 20.59
N ILE A 430 -31.56 42.20 20.80
CA ILE A 430 -31.87 41.00 20.01
C ILE A 430 -33.04 41.40 19.07
N ASP A 431 -33.22 40.67 17.97
CA ASP A 431 -34.24 40.89 16.91
C ASP A 431 -34.03 42.08 15.96
N SER A 432 -33.11 41.92 15.00
CA SER A 432 -33.40 42.25 13.59
C SER A 432 -32.33 41.74 12.63
N LEU A 433 -32.74 40.82 11.73
CA LEU A 433 -32.55 40.89 10.27
C LEU A 433 -32.71 39.51 9.62
N GLY A 434 -33.96 39.16 9.31
CA GLY A 434 -34.27 38.22 8.24
C GLY A 434 -34.92 38.99 7.08
N PHE A 435 -34.21 39.16 5.96
CA PHE A 435 -34.77 39.38 4.62
C PHE A 435 -33.64 39.18 3.59
N VAL A 436 -33.70 38.16 2.72
CA VAL A 436 -34.27 38.23 1.36
C VAL A 436 -33.74 39.42 0.55
N ILE A 437 -32.86 39.11 -0.42
CA ILE A 437 -32.59 39.98 -1.57
C ILE A 437 -32.89 39.19 -2.84
N SER A 438 -33.86 39.67 -3.61
CA SER A 438 -34.16 39.25 -4.97
C SER A 438 -34.62 40.46 -5.78
N THR A 439 -34.42 40.40 -7.10
CA THR A 439 -34.73 41.42 -8.13
C THR A 439 -33.85 42.69 -8.07
N ALA A 440 -33.21 43.24 -9.11
CA ALA A 440 -33.16 43.16 -10.57
C ALA A 440 -33.10 44.62 -11.11
N ASN A 441 -32.71 44.77 -12.39
CA ASN A 441 -32.70 46.02 -13.19
C ASN A 441 -31.52 46.98 -12.93
N ALA A 442 -31.01 47.74 -13.91
CA ALA A 442 -31.48 47.97 -15.29
C ALA A 442 -30.32 48.05 -16.32
N SER A 443 -30.66 47.90 -17.61
CA SER A 443 -29.77 48.13 -18.76
C SER A 443 -30.41 49.18 -19.71
N PRO A 444 -29.67 50.12 -20.32
CA PRO A 444 -30.23 51.17 -21.16
C PRO A 444 -30.44 50.79 -22.64
N ALA A 445 -31.22 51.61 -23.34
CA ALA A 445 -31.87 51.30 -24.63
C ALA A 445 -31.00 51.36 -25.91
N GLY A 446 -31.54 50.78 -26.99
CA GLY A 446 -31.01 50.84 -28.38
C GLY A 446 -31.30 52.15 -29.12
N PRO A 447 -31.28 52.17 -30.48
CA PRO A 447 -32.26 51.44 -31.32
C PRO A 447 -31.56 50.51 -32.38
N ALA A 448 -32.15 49.98 -33.48
CA ALA A 448 -33.39 50.26 -34.21
C ALA A 448 -33.98 49.01 -34.98
N HIS A 449 -34.69 49.27 -36.08
CA HIS A 449 -35.44 48.34 -36.97
C HIS A 449 -35.02 48.54 -38.45
N PRO A 450 -35.53 47.78 -39.47
CA PRO A 450 -36.51 46.66 -39.50
C PRO A 450 -35.87 45.34 -40.06
N SER A 451 -36.49 44.33 -40.70
CA SER A 451 -37.87 44.04 -41.17
C SER A 451 -38.17 42.52 -41.31
N THR A 452 -39.44 42.14 -41.15
CA THR A 452 -40.10 40.87 -41.55
C THR A 452 -40.82 41.04 -42.92
N PRO A 453 -41.56 40.08 -43.58
CA PRO A 453 -42.25 38.86 -43.13
C PRO A 453 -42.03 37.60 -44.05
N THR A 454 -42.68 36.42 -43.99
CA THR A 454 -44.08 36.02 -43.65
C THR A 454 -44.25 34.57 -43.13
N ASP A 455 -45.36 34.38 -42.40
CA ASP A 455 -46.05 33.14 -41.98
C ASP A 455 -45.95 31.84 -42.82
N LYS A 456 -46.08 30.70 -42.09
CA LYS A 456 -47.18 29.73 -42.32
C LYS A 456 -47.48 28.85 -41.10
N LYS A 457 -48.73 28.90 -40.62
CA LYS A 457 -49.29 27.99 -39.58
C LYS A 457 -49.71 26.64 -40.18
N ARG A 458 -49.56 25.56 -39.39
CA ARG A 458 -50.57 24.49 -39.31
C ARG A 458 -50.53 23.80 -37.94
N ARG A 459 -51.70 23.35 -37.48
CA ARG A 459 -51.97 22.71 -36.16
C ARG A 459 -52.77 21.42 -36.41
N VAL A 460 -52.89 20.62 -35.33
CA VAL A 460 -53.86 19.53 -35.07
C VAL A 460 -53.47 18.14 -35.60
N GLY A 461 -53.55 17.14 -34.72
CA GLY A 461 -53.39 15.72 -35.02
C GLY A 461 -53.15 14.86 -33.78
N ASP A 462 -54.14 14.75 -32.89
CA ASP A 462 -54.09 13.84 -31.72
C ASP A 462 -54.20 12.37 -32.16
N VAL A 463 -53.36 11.47 -31.62
CA VAL A 463 -53.60 10.01 -31.59
C VAL A 463 -53.09 9.44 -30.26
N ALA A 464 -53.80 8.44 -29.74
CA ALA A 464 -53.75 8.01 -28.35
C ALA A 464 -52.60 7.06 -27.98
N ASP A 465 -52.31 7.10 -26.68
CA ASP A 465 -51.62 6.12 -25.84
C ASP A 465 -52.26 4.71 -25.88
N PRO A 466 -51.48 3.66 -26.18
CA PRO A 466 -51.77 2.29 -25.79
C PRO A 466 -50.73 1.76 -24.77
N TRP A 467 -51.17 0.79 -23.94
CA TRP A 467 -50.37 0.01 -22.96
C TRP A 467 -50.28 0.52 -21.52
N GLY A 468 -51.37 1.10 -21.00
CA GLY A 468 -51.66 1.05 -19.57
C GLY A 468 -52.27 -0.30 -19.15
N VAL A 469 -51.55 -1.13 -18.37
CA VAL A 469 -52.11 -2.29 -17.63
C VAL A 469 -51.46 -2.41 -16.25
N GLN A 470 -52.27 -2.45 -15.19
CA GLN A 470 -51.88 -2.85 -13.83
C GLN A 470 -52.70 -4.07 -13.36
N ALA A 471 -52.13 -4.80 -12.38
CA ALA A 471 -52.73 -5.88 -11.57
C ALA A 471 -53.04 -7.21 -12.32
N ALA A 472 -52.74 -8.41 -11.79
CA ALA A 472 -53.01 -8.85 -10.41
C ALA A 472 -52.10 -10.00 -9.90
N LEU A 473 -52.33 -10.38 -8.63
CA LEU A 473 -51.61 -11.36 -7.80
C LEU A 473 -51.47 -12.78 -8.37
N ALA A 474 -50.36 -13.45 -8.05
CA ALA A 474 -50.36 -14.85 -7.62
C ALA A 474 -49.21 -15.15 -6.62
N LYS A 475 -49.51 -15.94 -5.58
CA LYS A 475 -48.58 -16.34 -4.50
C LYS A 475 -47.66 -17.47 -4.97
N ARG A 476 -46.39 -17.49 -4.55
CA ARG A 476 -45.62 -18.74 -4.40
C ARG A 476 -44.61 -18.67 -3.23
N GLN A 477 -44.44 -19.81 -2.57
CA GLN A 477 -43.77 -19.95 -1.28
C GLN A 477 -42.25 -20.07 -1.42
N LYS A 478 -41.51 -19.63 -0.38
CA LYS A 478 -40.10 -19.98 -0.19
C LYS A 478 -39.98 -21.44 0.25
N PRO A 479 -39.08 -22.26 -0.32
CA PRO A 479 -38.67 -23.51 0.31
C PRO A 479 -37.59 -23.23 1.37
N ASN A 480 -37.81 -23.69 2.60
CA ASN A 480 -36.74 -23.85 3.58
C ASN A 480 -35.85 -25.01 3.13
N VAL A 481 -34.56 -24.74 2.83
CA VAL A 481 -33.55 -25.80 2.75
C VAL A 481 -32.94 -25.98 4.13
N ARG A 482 -33.41 -27.01 4.82
CA ARG A 482 -32.88 -27.47 6.11
C ARG A 482 -31.66 -28.35 5.82
N VAL A 483 -30.45 -27.82 6.03
CA VAL A 483 -29.24 -28.63 5.97
C VAL A 483 -29.33 -29.71 7.04
N LYS A 484 -29.41 -30.97 6.61
CA LYS A 484 -29.15 -32.09 7.48
C LYS A 484 -27.64 -32.25 7.62
N LYS A 485 -27.22 -32.57 8.84
CA LYS A 485 -25.92 -33.19 9.11
C LYS A 485 -26.16 -34.70 8.91
N GLU A 486 -25.60 -35.28 7.87
CA GLU A 486 -25.51 -36.73 7.71
C GLU A 486 -24.06 -37.11 8.03
N GLU A 487 -23.93 -38.01 9.00
CA GLU A 487 -22.70 -38.65 9.44
C GLU A 487 -22.69 -39.99 8.70
N ASP A 488 -21.73 -40.15 7.77
CA ASP A 488 -21.47 -41.45 7.14
C ASP A 488 -20.03 -41.83 7.51
N ASP A 489 -19.93 -42.77 8.46
CA ASP A 489 -18.77 -43.65 8.56
C ASP A 489 -18.75 -44.56 7.33
N ASP A 490 -17.61 -44.72 6.67
CA ASP A 490 -17.27 -45.97 5.98
C ASP A 490 -15.76 -46.08 5.78
N ASP A 491 -15.24 -47.28 6.05
CA ASP A 491 -13.82 -47.65 6.03
C ASP A 491 -13.30 -47.94 4.59
N GLU A 492 -12.03 -48.36 4.52
CA GLU A 492 -11.45 -49.22 3.46
C GLU A 492 -11.03 -48.58 2.09
N ASN A 493 -9.72 -48.30 1.94
CA ASN A 493 -8.68 -49.31 1.60
C ASN A 493 -7.58 -48.86 0.59
N VAL A 494 -6.41 -49.52 0.69
CA VAL A 494 -5.16 -49.56 -0.11
C VAL A 494 -4.81 -48.41 -1.08
N GLY A 495 -3.67 -47.76 -0.80
CA GLY A 495 -2.93 -46.92 -1.76
C GLY A 495 -1.42 -46.85 -1.48
N ALA A 496 -0.72 -47.98 -1.54
CA ALA A 496 0.69 -48.07 -1.15
C ALA A 496 1.63 -47.16 -1.97
N LYS A 497 2.44 -46.35 -1.28
CA LYS A 497 3.60 -45.63 -1.83
C LYS A 497 4.87 -46.03 -1.06
N PRO A 498 6.04 -46.12 -1.73
CA PRO A 498 7.24 -46.69 -1.12
C PRO A 498 7.88 -45.76 -0.08
N LEU A 499 8.26 -46.31 1.07
CA LEU A 499 9.07 -45.63 2.07
C LEU A 499 10.45 -45.25 1.49
N VAL A 500 10.68 -43.96 1.28
CA VAL A 500 12.04 -43.41 1.27
C VAL A 500 12.49 -43.31 2.73
N LYS A 501 13.50 -44.10 3.11
CA LYS A 501 14.13 -44.02 4.43
C LYS A 501 14.94 -42.72 4.56
N ILE A 502 14.27 -41.63 4.89
CA ILE A 502 14.94 -40.47 5.46
C ILE A 502 15.41 -40.88 6.86
N LYS A 503 16.71 -40.77 7.12
CA LYS A 503 17.23 -40.92 8.48
C LYS A 503 16.63 -39.80 9.32
N LYS A 504 15.81 -40.17 10.30
CA LYS A 504 15.49 -39.29 11.42
C LYS A 504 16.76 -39.19 12.24
N GLU A 505 17.51 -38.09 12.08
CA GLU A 505 18.51 -37.72 13.07
C GLU A 505 17.73 -37.32 14.32
N GLU A 506 17.99 -38.02 15.41
CA GLU A 506 17.40 -37.73 16.71
C GLU A 506 18.14 -36.51 17.25
N GLU A 507 17.55 -35.32 17.08
CA GLU A 507 17.92 -34.17 17.91
C GLU A 507 17.60 -34.55 19.36
N GLU A 508 18.63 -34.60 20.19
CA GLU A 508 18.49 -34.73 21.65
C GLU A 508 17.85 -33.44 22.17
N GLU A 509 16.51 -33.43 22.21
CA GLU A 509 15.75 -32.50 23.02
C GLU A 509 16.10 -32.77 24.49
N GLU A 510 17.09 -32.02 25.02
CA GLU A 510 17.45 -32.07 26.44
C GLU A 510 16.22 -31.69 27.27
N ASP A 511 15.53 -32.72 27.78
CA ASP A 511 14.47 -32.62 28.78
C ASP A 511 14.95 -31.73 29.94
N ALA A 512 14.54 -30.46 29.90
CA ALA A 512 14.83 -29.48 30.94
C ALA A 512 14.09 -29.88 32.22
N LYS A 513 14.69 -30.79 32.98
CA LYS A 513 14.21 -31.21 34.31
C LYS A 513 13.84 -29.96 35.10
N PRO A 514 12.60 -29.85 35.62
CA PRO A 514 12.23 -28.70 36.42
C PRO A 514 13.15 -28.64 37.63
N LEU A 515 13.99 -27.60 37.69
CA LEU A 515 14.88 -27.38 38.83
C LEU A 515 14.03 -27.39 40.10
N ALA A 516 14.47 -28.14 41.11
CA ALA A 516 13.83 -28.14 42.41
C ALA A 516 13.76 -26.71 42.93
N LYS A 517 12.55 -26.25 43.27
CA LYS A 517 12.34 -24.93 43.87
C LYS A 517 13.06 -24.90 45.22
N THR A 518 14.22 -24.27 45.24
CA THR A 518 14.86 -23.84 46.49
C THR A 518 14.12 -22.60 46.97
N ASP A 519 13.58 -22.62 48.20
CA ASP A 519 12.80 -21.52 48.81
C ASP A 519 13.64 -20.28 49.18
N THR A 520 14.61 -19.92 48.34
CA THR A 520 15.40 -18.69 48.47
C THR A 520 14.68 -17.61 47.67
N GLU A 521 13.97 -16.73 48.36
CA GLU A 521 13.31 -15.58 47.72
C GLU A 521 14.34 -14.77 46.92
N PRO A 522 14.04 -14.37 45.66
CA PRO A 522 14.98 -13.61 44.84
C PRO A 522 15.24 -12.24 45.47
N SER A 523 16.45 -11.71 45.27
CA SER A 523 16.82 -10.39 45.77
C SER A 523 16.15 -9.32 44.92
N ARG A 524 14.98 -8.86 45.39
CA ARG A 524 14.19 -7.81 44.74
C ARG A 524 14.75 -6.42 45.04
N PHE A 525 15.02 -5.67 43.99
CA PHE A 525 15.33 -4.25 44.04
C PHE A 525 14.19 -3.46 43.41
N TYR A 526 13.84 -2.33 44.01
CA TYR A 526 12.89 -1.38 43.45
C TYR A 526 13.64 -0.25 42.79
N PHE A 527 13.04 0.35 41.76
CA PHE A 527 13.63 1.49 41.08
C PHE A 527 12.62 2.53 40.61
N GLN A 528 13.11 3.76 40.46
CA GLN A 528 12.49 4.84 39.70
C GLN A 528 13.48 5.29 38.62
N PHE A 529 13.01 5.77 37.48
CA PHE A 529 13.88 6.29 36.42
C PHE A 529 13.33 7.57 35.76
N ALA A 530 14.25 8.48 35.43
CA ALA A 530 13.98 9.68 34.64
C ALA A 530 14.74 9.56 33.32
N TYR A 531 14.16 10.04 32.22
CA TYR A 531 14.69 9.78 30.89
C TYR A 531 14.48 10.93 29.90
N SER A 532 15.30 10.93 28.86
CA SER A 532 15.18 11.77 27.69
C SER A 532 14.98 10.89 26.47
N ILE A 533 14.20 11.39 25.50
CA ILE A 533 14.08 10.74 24.19
C ILE A 533 15.23 11.26 23.33
N VAL A 534 16.03 10.35 22.74
CA VAL A 534 17.30 10.68 22.06
C VAL A 534 17.14 11.72 20.92
N GLU A 535 15.94 11.83 20.33
CA GLU A 535 15.60 12.83 19.30
C GLU A 535 14.42 13.76 19.70
N GLY A 536 14.05 13.82 20.99
CA GLY A 536 12.79 14.43 21.44
C GLY A 536 12.92 15.46 22.57
N TYR A 537 11.76 15.96 23.02
CA TYR A 537 11.67 16.73 24.26
C TYR A 537 11.95 15.80 25.47
N PRO A 538 12.55 16.32 26.56
CA PRO A 538 12.61 15.59 27.82
C PRO A 538 11.17 15.33 28.31
N ASP A 539 10.89 14.08 28.67
CA ASP A 539 9.62 13.69 29.29
C ASP A 539 9.87 13.60 30.79
N VAL A 540 9.43 14.63 31.51
CA VAL A 540 9.65 14.74 32.95
C VAL A 540 8.73 13.77 33.67
N ASP A 541 9.29 12.89 34.51
CA ASP A 541 8.50 12.07 35.44
C ASP A 541 8.02 12.88 36.66
N ASP A 542 7.37 14.02 36.40
CA ASP A 542 6.90 14.97 37.43
C ASP A 542 5.99 14.29 38.46
N GLU A 543 5.22 13.29 38.02
CA GLU A 543 4.26 12.54 38.83
C GLU A 543 4.80 11.23 39.43
N ASN A 544 6.09 10.90 39.25
CA ASN A 544 6.69 9.66 39.79
C ASN A 544 5.93 8.38 39.34
N GLN A 545 5.65 8.30 38.03
CA GLN A 545 4.96 7.18 37.38
C GLN A 545 5.94 6.14 36.81
N ASN A 546 7.20 6.51 36.56
CA ASN A 546 8.22 5.65 35.96
C ASN A 546 8.94 4.81 37.02
N VAL A 547 8.23 3.79 37.53
CA VAL A 547 8.69 2.89 38.60
C VAL A 547 8.75 1.43 38.15
N GLY A 548 9.52 0.62 38.88
CA GLY A 548 9.64 -0.81 38.62
C GLY A 548 10.34 -1.59 39.73
N TYR A 549 10.59 -2.88 39.45
CA TYR A 549 11.43 -3.74 40.27
C TYR A 549 12.24 -4.73 39.42
N ILE A 550 13.35 -5.23 39.96
CA ILE A 550 14.21 -6.26 39.38
C ILE A 550 14.44 -7.35 40.43
N ASP A 551 14.09 -8.59 40.09
CA ASP A 551 14.37 -9.79 40.86
C ASP A 551 15.68 -10.39 40.34
N PHE A 552 16.77 -10.20 41.08
CA PHE A 552 18.07 -10.79 40.73
C PHE A 552 18.15 -12.25 41.15
N ASP A 553 18.87 -13.03 40.35
CA ASP A 553 19.32 -14.35 40.77
C ASP A 553 20.35 -14.24 41.92
N MET A 554 20.56 -15.36 42.63
CA MET A 554 21.51 -15.45 43.74
C MET A 554 23.00 -15.33 43.33
N SER A 555 23.30 -15.04 42.07
CA SER A 555 24.66 -14.76 41.57
C SER A 555 24.87 -13.29 41.21
N SER A 556 23.84 -12.44 41.27
CA SER A 556 23.81 -11.04 40.78
C SER A 556 24.09 -10.88 39.27
N SER A 557 24.24 -11.99 38.54
CA SER A 557 24.69 -12.00 37.15
C SER A 557 23.54 -11.94 36.14
N SER A 558 22.34 -12.37 36.52
CA SER A 558 21.11 -12.12 35.78
C SER A 558 19.96 -11.72 36.69
N GLY A 559 18.91 -11.14 36.11
CA GLY A 559 17.69 -10.80 36.82
C GLY A 559 16.52 -10.60 35.87
N ALA A 560 15.30 -10.74 36.38
CA ALA A 560 14.06 -10.45 35.64
C ALA A 560 13.31 -9.32 36.34
N GLY A 561 12.80 -8.36 35.58
CA GLY A 561 12.18 -7.16 36.11
C GLY A 561 10.89 -6.77 35.42
N VAL A 562 10.21 -5.80 36.03
CA VAL A 562 9.03 -5.15 35.50
C VAL A 562 9.20 -3.63 35.66
N PHE A 563 9.00 -2.88 34.57
CA PHE A 563 8.88 -1.41 34.63
C PHE A 563 7.51 -0.95 34.15
N HIS A 564 7.08 0.21 34.63
CA HIS A 564 5.96 0.96 34.11
C HIS A 564 6.49 2.24 33.42
N ILE A 565 6.04 2.50 32.19
CA ILE A 565 6.21 3.79 31.50
C ILE A 565 4.82 4.21 31.05
N CYS A 566 4.12 4.96 31.89
CA CYS A 566 2.68 5.22 31.74
C CYS A 566 2.33 6.03 30.48
N CYS A 567 3.23 6.86 29.99
CA CYS A 567 3.06 7.66 28.77
C CYS A 567 3.22 6.86 27.46
N TRP A 568 3.82 5.66 27.50
CA TRP A 568 4.07 4.81 26.33
C TRP A 568 3.32 3.48 26.33
N PHE A 569 3.16 2.83 27.49
CA PHE A 569 2.53 1.51 27.60
C PHE A 569 1.35 1.53 28.57
N SER A 570 0.24 0.91 28.15
CA SER A 570 -0.98 0.79 28.96
C SER A 570 -0.87 -0.26 30.08
N GLY A 571 0.34 -0.65 30.49
CA GLY A 571 0.58 -1.72 31.45
C GLY A 571 2.05 -2.08 31.62
N PRO A 572 2.37 -2.87 32.67
CA PRO A 572 3.73 -3.27 32.99
C PRO A 572 4.45 -3.94 31.82
N GLN A 573 5.74 -3.65 31.67
CA GLN A 573 6.64 -4.23 30.69
C GLN A 573 7.64 -5.15 31.38
N HIS A 574 7.72 -6.40 30.90
CA HIS A 574 8.66 -7.39 31.41
C HIS A 574 10.00 -7.27 30.69
N PHE A 575 11.09 -7.40 31.44
CA PHE A 575 12.44 -7.39 30.89
C PHE A 575 13.36 -8.34 31.66
N SER A 576 14.43 -8.76 31.02
CA SER A 576 15.51 -9.54 31.60
C SER A 576 16.82 -8.76 31.51
N ILE A 577 17.71 -8.88 32.50
CA ILE A 577 19.03 -8.22 32.49
C ILE A 577 20.15 -9.22 32.70
N PHE A 578 21.30 -8.94 32.09
CA PHE A 578 22.44 -9.85 32.02
C PHE A 578 23.73 -9.06 32.25
N LYS A 579 24.44 -9.35 33.34
CA LYS A 579 25.69 -8.69 33.71
C LYS A 579 26.80 -9.09 32.74
N VAL A 580 27.47 -8.11 32.16
CA VAL A 580 28.56 -8.29 31.18
C VAL A 580 29.92 -7.82 31.70
N ALA A 581 29.94 -6.93 32.71
CA ALA A 581 31.16 -6.51 33.40
C ALA A 581 30.92 -6.24 34.89
N GLY A 582 31.97 -6.38 35.70
CA GLY A 582 31.94 -6.06 37.14
C GLY A 582 32.06 -4.56 37.45
N GLU A 583 32.40 -3.75 36.45
CA GLU A 583 32.50 -2.30 36.53
C GLU A 583 31.54 -1.68 35.48
N PRO A 584 30.98 -0.49 35.71
CA PRO A 584 30.17 0.22 34.71
C PRO A 584 31.04 0.61 33.50
N SER A 585 30.44 0.66 32.31
CA SER A 585 31.19 0.80 31.05
C SER A 585 31.92 2.15 30.88
N GLY A 586 31.57 3.15 31.70
CA GLY A 586 32.14 4.50 31.67
C GLY A 586 31.69 5.34 30.47
N ASN A 587 30.84 4.82 29.58
CA ASN A 587 30.42 5.52 28.36
C ASN A 587 29.56 6.77 28.64
N LYS A 588 28.79 6.77 29.73
CA LYS A 588 28.05 7.92 30.26
C LYS A 588 28.04 7.83 31.79
N GLU A 589 28.39 8.91 32.50
CA GLU A 589 28.03 9.00 33.92
C GLU A 589 26.51 9.20 34.06
N PRO A 590 25.89 8.83 35.20
CA PRO A 590 24.49 9.17 35.44
C PRO A 590 24.34 10.69 35.45
N MET A 591 23.51 11.22 34.55
CA MET A 591 23.05 12.61 34.64
C MET A 591 22.38 12.82 36.00
N SER A 592 22.51 14.03 36.55
CA SER A 592 21.87 14.33 37.82
C SER A 592 20.36 14.28 37.65
N TRP A 593 19.65 13.80 38.67
CA TRP A 593 18.19 13.59 38.59
C TRP A 593 17.42 14.87 38.21
N PHE A 594 17.99 16.04 38.51
CA PHE A 594 17.42 17.37 38.25
C PHE A 594 17.61 17.85 36.82
N GLU A 595 18.56 17.29 36.07
CA GLU A 595 18.69 17.60 34.64
C GLU A 595 17.52 17.05 33.80
N PHE A 596 16.72 16.14 34.38
CA PHE A 596 15.48 15.63 33.80
C PHE A 596 14.21 16.28 34.37
N ASP A 597 14.27 17.16 35.39
CA ASP A 597 13.05 17.74 36.00
C ASP A 597 12.34 18.79 35.11
N GLY A 598 12.92 19.09 33.94
CA GLY A 598 12.38 20.00 32.94
C GLY A 598 12.32 21.47 33.34
N ARG A 599 12.72 21.85 34.55
CA ARG A 599 12.74 23.23 35.05
C ARG A 599 14.08 23.91 34.70
N ARG A 600 14.28 24.14 33.40
CA ARG A 600 15.33 25.03 32.87
C ARG A 600 14.74 26.35 32.37
#